data_AF-A0A7J7Z5D4-F1
#
_entry.id   AF-A0A7J7Z5D4-F1
#
_cell.length_a   1.000
_cell.length_b   1.000
_cell.length_c   1.000
_cell.angle_alpha   90.00
_cell.angle_beta   90.00
_cell.angle_gamma   90.00
#
_symmetry.space_group_name_H-M   'P 1'
#
loop_
_entity.id
_entity.type
_entity.pdbx_description
1 polymer ?
#
loop_
_entity_poly.entity_id
_entity_poly.type
_entity_poly.pdbx_seq_one_letter_code
_entity_poly.pdbx_strand_id
1 'polypeptide(L)'
;MEPMMGTDQTGQGPETIGLSPGREKDFKSQKARDSKKDDEDEHGDEKPKAQPLSLEELLAKKKAEEEAEAKPKFLSKAEREAGALKRRQQEVEERQKMLQEERKKRKQFQDLVRKMLEDPQERERRERRERMERETNGNEDEEGRQKIREEKDKSKELHAIKERYLGGIKKRRRTRHLNDREFVFEWDASEDTSIDYNPLYKEQQRVQLLGRGFIAGIDLKQQKPEQSRFYGDLMEKRRTLKEKEQEEARLRKLRKKEAKQRWDDRHWSQKKLDEMTDRDWRIFREDYSITTKGGKIPNPIRSWKDSSLPPHILEVIDKCGYKEPTPIQRQAIPIGLQNRDIIGVSETGSGKTAAFLIRLLVWITTLPKIDRIEESDQALMLSSWPPPVS
;
A
#
# COMPACT_ATOMS: atom_id res chain seq x y z
N MET A 1 5.60 2.36 72.01
CA MET A 1 4.98 1.22 72.71
C MET A 1 4.74 0.14 71.68
N GLU A 2 5.72 -0.74 71.54
CA GLU A 2 5.55 -2.09 71.02
C GLU A 2 4.90 -2.95 72.16
N PRO A 3 4.36 -4.19 71.97
CA PRO A 3 4.54 -5.06 70.79
C PRO A 3 3.43 -6.11 70.45
N MET A 4 3.72 -6.94 69.43
CA MET A 4 3.41 -8.39 69.25
C MET A 4 1.95 -8.79 68.88
N MET A 5 1.64 -9.77 68.00
CA MET A 5 2.33 -10.88 67.31
C MET A 5 1.35 -11.38 66.20
N GLY A 6 1.73 -11.63 64.94
CA GLY A 6 2.18 -12.92 64.36
C GLY A 6 1.43 -13.18 63.02
N THR A 7 2.11 -13.24 61.85
CA THR A 7 2.51 -14.44 61.06
C THR A 7 1.32 -15.34 60.64
N ASP A 8 1.11 -15.82 59.40
CA ASP A 8 2.01 -16.08 58.29
C ASP A 8 1.25 -16.49 56.99
N GLN A 9 1.91 -16.29 55.84
CA GLN A 9 2.00 -17.15 54.63
C GLN A 9 0.84 -17.41 53.63
N THR A 10 1.00 -16.79 52.45
CA THR A 10 1.02 -17.34 51.06
C THR A 10 0.17 -18.54 50.64
N GLY A 11 -0.60 -18.37 49.56
CA GLY A 11 -1.11 -19.47 48.73
C GLY A 11 -1.80 -18.98 47.45
N GLN A 12 -1.11 -19.11 46.31
CA GLN A 12 -1.60 -18.83 44.96
C GLN A 12 -2.77 -19.75 44.57
N GLY A 13 -3.83 -19.20 44.01
CA GLY A 13 -4.93 -19.94 43.38
C GLY A 13 -4.80 -19.93 41.84
N PRO A 14 -5.02 -21.06 41.14
CA PRO A 14 -4.76 -21.17 39.71
C PRO A 14 -5.92 -20.66 38.83
N GLU A 15 -5.51 -19.95 37.78
CA GLU A 15 -6.32 -19.52 36.64
C GLU A 15 -6.67 -20.72 35.73
N THR A 16 -7.95 -20.88 35.38
CA THR A 16 -8.39 -21.81 34.32
C THR A 16 -8.71 -21.03 33.05
N ILE A 17 -7.87 -21.24 32.03
CA ILE A 17 -7.95 -20.70 30.68
C ILE A 17 -9.05 -21.43 29.90
N GLY A 18 -10.03 -20.68 29.39
CA GLY A 18 -11.03 -21.16 28.45
C GLY A 18 -10.51 -21.10 27.01
N LEU A 19 -10.58 -22.24 26.30
CA LEU A 19 -10.23 -22.38 24.89
C LEU A 19 -11.49 -22.64 24.05
N SER A 20 -11.63 -21.86 22.98
CA SER A 20 -12.68 -21.87 21.96
C SER A 20 -12.77 -23.18 21.16
N PRO A 21 -13.95 -23.56 20.63
CA PRO A 21 -14.07 -24.69 19.71
C PRO A 21 -13.90 -24.25 18.25
N GLY A 22 -12.88 -24.81 17.59
CA GLY A 22 -12.64 -24.70 16.15
C GLY A 22 -13.51 -25.67 15.33
N ARG A 23 -13.96 -25.19 14.17
CA ARG A 23 -14.64 -25.94 13.10
C ARG A 23 -13.61 -26.59 12.17
N GLU A 24 -13.71 -27.90 11.94
CA GLU A 24 -13.18 -28.60 10.75
C GLU A 24 -14.21 -29.69 10.39
N LYS A 25 -14.91 -29.64 9.25
CA LYS A 25 -14.53 -29.93 7.85
C LYS A 25 -14.08 -31.38 7.61
N ASP A 26 -15.04 -32.18 7.16
CA ASP A 26 -14.86 -33.47 6.50
C ASP A 26 -14.00 -33.35 5.23
N PHE A 27 -13.02 -34.24 5.05
CA PHE A 27 -12.63 -34.74 3.72
C PHE A 27 -11.99 -36.14 3.80
N LYS A 28 -12.37 -36.95 2.82
CA LYS A 28 -12.02 -38.36 2.54
C LYS A 28 -10.51 -38.68 2.49
N SER A 29 -10.16 -39.93 2.81
CA SER A 29 -9.08 -40.64 2.08
C SER A 29 -9.31 -42.15 2.00
N GLN A 30 -8.86 -42.72 0.88
CA GLN A 30 -8.96 -44.12 0.47
C GLN A 30 -7.63 -44.87 0.72
N LYS A 31 -7.74 -46.14 1.17
CA LYS A 31 -7.10 -47.39 0.66
C LYS A 31 -5.56 -47.47 0.47
N ALA A 32 -4.91 -48.43 1.16
CA ALA A 32 -3.89 -49.42 0.69
C ALA A 32 -3.12 -49.99 1.92
N ARG A 33 -3.17 -51.29 2.24
CA ARG A 33 -2.42 -52.49 1.75
C ARG A 33 -1.22 -52.89 2.64
N ASP A 34 -1.26 -54.18 3.04
CA ASP A 34 -0.20 -55.15 3.34
C ASP A 34 0.90 -54.87 4.38
N SER A 35 0.95 -55.72 5.42
CA SER A 35 2.14 -56.54 5.71
C SER A 35 1.82 -57.69 6.67
N LYS A 36 2.48 -58.81 6.39
CA LYS A 36 2.29 -60.19 6.84
C LYS A 36 3.34 -60.54 7.89
N LYS A 37 2.98 -61.27 8.95
CA LYS A 37 3.91 -62.15 9.67
C LYS A 37 3.16 -63.26 10.40
N ASP A 38 3.61 -64.48 10.11
CA ASP A 38 3.14 -65.78 10.56
C ASP A 38 3.63 -66.07 12.00
N ASP A 39 2.82 -66.78 12.80
CA ASP A 39 3.27 -67.83 13.72
C ASP A 39 2.04 -68.69 14.13
N GLU A 40 2.25 -70.00 14.07
CA GLU A 40 1.29 -71.09 14.20
C GLU A 40 0.99 -71.41 15.68
N ASP A 41 -0.26 -71.78 16.00
CA ASP A 41 -0.59 -72.82 16.99
C ASP A 41 -2.09 -73.20 16.88
N GLU A 42 -2.36 -74.50 16.72
CA GLU A 42 -3.66 -75.10 16.49
C GLU A 42 -4.57 -75.11 17.73
N HIS A 43 -5.85 -74.73 17.57
CA HIS A 43 -6.99 -75.49 18.09
C HIS A 43 -8.27 -75.05 17.36
N GLY A 44 -8.98 -76.01 16.77
CA GLY A 44 -10.11 -75.77 15.88
C GLY A 44 -11.39 -75.29 16.57
N ASP A 45 -12.12 -74.43 15.87
CA ASP A 45 -13.58 -74.36 15.91
C ASP A 45 -14.11 -73.61 14.67
N GLU A 46 -15.01 -74.25 13.93
CA GLU A 46 -15.63 -73.72 12.72
C GLU A 46 -16.57 -72.56 13.04
N LYS A 47 -16.37 -71.39 12.41
CA LYS A 47 -17.38 -70.31 12.36
C LYS A 47 -18.18 -70.39 11.05
N PRO A 48 -19.52 -70.45 11.09
CA PRO A 48 -20.33 -70.42 9.87
C PRO A 48 -20.41 -69.02 9.26
N LYS A 49 -20.53 -69.00 7.93
CA LYS A 49 -20.70 -67.82 7.05
C LYS A 49 -21.97 -67.04 7.39
N ALA A 50 -21.85 -65.72 7.59
CA ALA A 50 -22.99 -64.82 7.72
C ALA A 50 -23.70 -64.61 6.37
N GLN A 51 -24.96 -65.01 6.29
CA GLN A 51 -25.89 -64.62 5.24
C GLN A 51 -26.63 -63.34 5.68
N PRO A 52 -27.04 -62.43 4.79
CA PRO A 52 -27.83 -61.26 5.18
C PRO A 52 -29.18 -61.72 5.74
N LEU A 53 -29.50 -61.30 6.97
CA LEU A 53 -30.81 -61.56 7.61
C LEU A 53 -31.92 -61.17 6.62
N SER A 54 -32.78 -62.14 6.30
CA SER A 54 -33.87 -61.94 5.35
C SER A 54 -34.87 -60.94 5.93
N LEU A 55 -35.61 -60.26 5.05
CA LEU A 55 -36.61 -59.26 5.43
C LEU A 55 -37.68 -59.84 6.38
N GLU A 56 -37.93 -61.15 6.29
CA GLU A 56 -38.78 -61.91 7.20
C GLU A 56 -38.18 -62.12 8.60
N GLU A 57 -36.87 -62.34 8.74
CA GLU A 57 -36.23 -62.51 10.06
C GLU A 57 -36.12 -61.20 10.85
N LEU A 58 -35.95 -60.07 10.16
CA LEU A 58 -36.00 -58.75 10.80
C LEU A 58 -37.43 -58.34 11.16
N LEU A 59 -38.41 -58.71 10.32
CA LEU A 59 -39.83 -58.56 10.67
C LEU A 59 -40.23 -59.50 11.79
N ALA A 60 -39.69 -60.72 11.86
CA ALA A 60 -39.93 -61.64 12.96
C ALA A 60 -39.25 -61.18 14.25
N LYS A 61 -38.04 -60.61 14.19
CA LYS A 61 -37.39 -59.98 15.35
C LYS A 61 -38.12 -58.74 15.81
N LYS A 62 -38.54 -57.85 14.90
CA LYS A 62 -39.37 -56.69 15.25
C LYS A 62 -40.74 -57.09 15.77
N LYS A 63 -41.40 -58.10 15.19
CA LYS A 63 -42.65 -58.65 15.71
C LYS A 63 -42.47 -59.33 17.07
N ALA A 64 -41.36 -60.03 17.28
CA ALA A 64 -41.04 -60.64 18.57
C ALA A 64 -40.67 -59.58 19.63
N GLU A 65 -40.04 -58.48 19.23
CA GLU A 65 -39.71 -57.33 20.08
C GLU A 65 -40.96 -56.50 20.40
N GLU A 66 -41.83 -56.26 19.41
CA GLU A 66 -43.17 -55.66 19.57
C GLU A 66 -44.10 -56.55 20.40
N GLU A 67 -44.06 -57.88 20.25
CA GLU A 67 -44.80 -58.83 21.11
C GLU A 67 -44.20 -58.92 22.52
N ALA A 68 -42.90 -58.71 22.67
CA ALA A 68 -42.24 -58.59 23.98
C ALA A 68 -42.54 -57.24 24.65
N GLU A 69 -42.73 -56.18 23.88
CA GLU A 69 -43.17 -54.85 24.35
C GLU A 69 -44.68 -54.80 24.64
N ALA A 70 -45.49 -55.58 23.91
CA ALA A 70 -46.92 -55.73 24.14
C ALA A 70 -47.24 -56.49 25.44
N LYS A 71 -46.30 -57.31 25.94
CA LYS A 71 -46.42 -57.96 27.25
C LYS A 71 -46.03 -56.97 28.36
N PRO A 72 -46.89 -56.73 29.37
CA PRO A 72 -46.59 -55.77 30.42
C PRO A 72 -45.37 -56.24 31.22
N LYS A 73 -44.25 -55.53 31.07
CA LYS A 73 -43.02 -55.82 31.79
C LYS A 73 -43.15 -55.36 33.25
N PHE A 74 -43.02 -56.30 34.18
CA PHE A 74 -43.09 -55.98 35.61
C PHE A 74 -41.84 -55.20 36.02
N LEU A 75 -42.03 -53.91 36.33
CA LEU A 75 -41.01 -53.03 36.88
C LEU A 75 -41.14 -52.98 38.40
N SER A 76 -40.03 -53.07 39.12
CA SER A 76 -40.04 -52.94 40.58
C SER A 76 -40.59 -51.57 41.01
N LYS A 77 -41.05 -51.45 42.25
CA LYS A 77 -41.60 -50.17 42.77
C LYS A 77 -40.56 -49.04 42.65
N ALA A 78 -39.30 -49.32 42.99
CA ALA A 78 -38.20 -48.37 42.87
C ALA A 78 -37.91 -47.98 41.41
N GLU A 79 -37.96 -48.92 40.47
CA GLU A 79 -37.75 -48.65 39.03
C GLU A 79 -38.90 -47.85 38.41
N ARG A 80 -40.14 -48.06 38.86
CA ARG A 80 -41.30 -47.26 38.47
C ARG A 80 -41.20 -45.83 39.00
N GLU A 81 -40.79 -45.66 40.26
CA GLU A 81 -40.56 -44.35 40.86
C GLU A 81 -39.41 -43.60 40.16
N ALA A 82 -38.31 -44.29 39.84
CA ALA A 82 -37.20 -43.73 39.06
C ALA A 82 -37.61 -43.35 37.63
N GLY A 83 -38.40 -44.20 36.95
CA GLY A 83 -38.93 -43.91 35.62
C GLY A 83 -39.91 -42.73 35.61
N ALA A 84 -40.76 -42.60 36.64
CA ALA A 84 -41.65 -41.46 36.81
C ALA A 84 -40.89 -40.16 37.11
N LEU A 85 -39.86 -40.21 37.95
CA LEU A 85 -38.96 -39.08 38.21
C LEU A 85 -38.23 -38.64 36.95
N LYS A 86 -37.75 -39.59 36.13
CA LYS A 86 -37.08 -39.29 34.86
C LYS A 86 -38.01 -38.63 33.85
N ARG A 87 -39.25 -39.10 33.71
CA ARG A 87 -40.27 -38.44 32.87
C ARG A 87 -40.61 -37.04 33.36
N ARG A 88 -40.77 -36.86 34.67
CA ARG A 88 -41.00 -35.54 35.27
C ARG A 88 -39.81 -34.60 35.09
N GLN A 89 -38.58 -35.10 35.15
CA GLN A 89 -37.37 -34.32 34.85
C GLN A 89 -37.34 -33.92 33.36
N GLN A 90 -37.67 -34.82 32.45
CA GLN A 90 -37.76 -34.53 31.01
C GLN A 90 -38.82 -33.45 30.71
N GLU A 91 -40.02 -33.56 31.29
CA GLU A 91 -41.07 -32.55 31.14
C GLU A 91 -40.66 -31.18 31.70
N VAL A 92 -39.96 -31.15 32.84
CA VAL A 92 -39.43 -29.90 33.42
C VAL A 92 -38.34 -29.31 32.53
N GLU A 93 -37.46 -30.13 31.96
CA GLU A 93 -36.40 -29.68 31.04
C GLU A 93 -36.99 -29.13 29.73
N GLU A 94 -37.98 -29.80 29.15
CA GLU A 94 -38.70 -29.33 27.97
C GLU A 94 -39.42 -28.00 28.25
N ARG A 95 -40.06 -27.87 29.41
CA ARG A 95 -40.71 -26.62 29.83
C ARG A 95 -39.71 -25.50 30.03
N GLN A 96 -38.52 -25.80 30.55
CA GLN A 96 -37.43 -24.83 30.66
C GLN A 96 -36.86 -24.45 29.29
N LYS A 97 -36.70 -25.39 28.36
CA LYS A 97 -36.27 -25.12 26.97
C LYS A 97 -37.27 -24.22 26.25
N MET A 98 -38.56 -24.54 26.33
CA MET A 98 -39.63 -23.71 25.76
C MET A 98 -39.61 -22.30 26.34
N LEU A 99 -39.45 -22.16 27.65
CA LEU A 99 -39.39 -20.84 28.31
C LEU A 99 -38.12 -20.06 27.93
N GLN A 100 -36.98 -20.74 27.73
CA GLN A 100 -35.76 -20.11 27.22
C GLN A 100 -35.90 -19.68 25.77
N GLU A 101 -36.52 -20.48 24.90
CA GLU A 101 -36.78 -20.10 23.51
C GLU A 101 -37.75 -18.92 23.43
N GLU A 102 -38.79 -18.91 24.26
CA GLU A 102 -39.73 -17.80 24.34
C GLU A 102 -39.04 -16.52 24.83
N ARG A 103 -38.16 -16.62 25.85
CA ARG A 103 -37.30 -15.51 26.27
C ARG A 103 -36.38 -15.02 25.15
N LYS A 104 -35.78 -15.92 24.36
CA LYS A 104 -34.93 -15.56 23.21
C LYS A 104 -35.75 -14.83 22.14
N LYS A 105 -36.93 -15.33 21.79
CA LYS A 105 -37.85 -14.70 20.83
C LYS A 105 -38.31 -13.32 21.32
N ARG A 106 -38.66 -13.20 22.60
CA ARG A 106 -39.05 -11.92 23.21
C ARG A 106 -37.90 -10.92 23.24
N LYS A 107 -36.68 -11.36 23.54
CA LYS A 107 -35.48 -10.52 23.50
C LYS A 107 -35.17 -10.04 22.08
N GLN A 108 -35.21 -10.94 21.09
CA GLN A 108 -35.06 -10.58 19.67
C GLN A 108 -36.10 -9.55 19.23
N PHE A 109 -37.35 -9.72 19.64
CA PHE A 109 -38.43 -8.77 19.34
C PHE A 109 -38.21 -7.42 20.03
N GLN A 110 -37.84 -7.40 21.32
CA GLN A 110 -37.54 -6.17 22.04
C GLN A 110 -36.33 -5.43 21.46
N ASP A 111 -35.27 -6.14 21.06
CA ASP A 111 -34.10 -5.55 20.40
C ASP A 111 -34.47 -4.98 19.02
N LEU A 112 -35.37 -5.62 18.29
CA LEU A 112 -35.87 -5.14 17.00
C LEU A 112 -36.70 -3.85 17.16
N VAL A 113 -37.61 -3.84 18.14
CA VAL A 113 -38.43 -2.66 18.48
C VAL A 113 -37.55 -1.52 18.99
N ARG A 114 -36.58 -1.81 19.86
CA ARG A 114 -35.61 -0.82 20.34
C ARG A 114 -34.82 -0.20 19.18
N LYS A 115 -34.40 -1.00 18.20
CA LYS A 115 -33.76 -0.49 16.96
C LYS A 115 -34.69 0.29 16.05
N MET A 116 -36.00 0.01 16.05
CA MET A 116 -36.98 0.77 15.26
C MET A 116 -37.38 2.09 15.90
N LEU A 117 -37.39 2.17 17.24
CA LEU A 117 -37.64 3.40 18.01
C LEU A 117 -36.37 4.21 18.30
N GLU A 118 -35.19 3.73 17.88
CA GLU A 118 -33.92 4.45 18.02
C GLU A 118 -33.99 5.73 17.17
N ASP A 119 -33.81 6.89 17.81
CA ASP A 119 -33.84 8.20 17.16
C ASP A 119 -32.83 8.20 15.98
N PRO A 120 -33.19 8.67 14.77
CA PRO A 120 -32.28 8.72 13.63
C PRO A 120 -30.88 9.29 13.95
N GLN A 121 -30.79 10.28 14.84
CA GLN A 121 -29.51 10.86 15.27
C GLN A 121 -28.71 9.93 16.19
N GLU A 122 -29.36 9.13 17.03
CA GLU A 122 -28.70 8.19 17.94
C GLU A 122 -28.25 6.93 17.18
N ARG A 123 -29.06 6.49 16.21
CA ARG A 123 -28.68 5.47 15.23
C ARG A 123 -27.45 5.91 14.43
N GLU A 124 -27.41 7.14 13.94
CA GLU A 124 -26.25 7.69 13.23
C GLU A 124 -25.00 7.77 14.13
N ARG A 125 -25.15 8.18 15.40
CA ARG A 125 -24.04 8.21 16.38
C ARG A 125 -23.49 6.82 16.69
N ARG A 126 -24.36 5.83 16.83
CA ARG A 126 -23.99 4.44 17.06
C ARG A 126 -23.31 3.85 15.83
N GLU A 127 -23.89 4.01 14.64
CA GLU A 127 -23.29 3.58 13.38
C GLU A 127 -21.92 4.25 13.17
N ARG A 128 -21.77 5.52 13.56
CA ARG A 128 -20.48 6.23 13.56
C ARG A 128 -19.48 5.65 14.55
N ARG A 129 -19.91 5.27 15.76
CA ARG A 129 -19.04 4.64 16.78
C ARG A 129 -18.59 3.25 16.37
N GLU A 130 -19.51 2.43 15.86
CA GLU A 130 -19.21 1.10 15.31
C GLU A 130 -18.32 1.20 14.05
N ARG A 131 -18.50 2.24 13.23
CA ARG A 131 -17.60 2.56 12.11
C ARG A 131 -16.19 2.92 12.60
N MET A 132 -16.05 3.77 13.61
CA MET A 132 -14.75 4.13 14.19
C MET A 132 -14.04 2.91 14.79
N GLU A 133 -14.77 2.02 15.46
CA GLU A 133 -14.21 0.76 16.00
C GLU A 133 -13.75 -0.20 14.89
N ARG A 134 -14.44 -0.24 13.73
CA ARG A 134 -13.98 -0.99 12.54
C ARG A 134 -12.76 -0.34 11.88
N GLU A 135 -12.75 1.00 11.74
CA GLU A 135 -11.65 1.78 11.16
C GLU A 135 -10.34 1.66 11.98
N THR A 136 -10.42 1.34 13.27
CA THR A 136 -9.23 1.14 14.13
C THR A 136 -8.54 -0.23 13.88
N ASN A 137 -9.25 -1.20 13.31
CA ASN A 137 -8.74 -2.52 12.92
C ASN A 137 -8.49 -2.55 11.39
N GLY A 138 -7.48 -1.81 10.95
CA GLY A 138 -7.22 -1.42 9.55
C GLY A 138 -6.88 -2.52 8.51
N ASN A 139 -7.39 -3.74 8.64
CA ASN A 139 -7.32 -4.78 7.60
C ASN A 139 -8.68 -5.20 7.03
N GLU A 140 -9.80 -4.92 7.71
CA GLU A 140 -11.14 -5.28 7.21
C GLU A 140 -11.70 -4.30 6.15
N ASP A 141 -11.09 -3.12 6.02
CA ASP A 141 -11.58 -2.04 5.15
C ASP A 141 -11.34 -2.27 3.65
N GLU A 142 -10.27 -2.98 3.26
CA GLU A 142 -10.03 -3.26 1.84
C GLU A 142 -10.98 -4.33 1.29
N GLU A 143 -11.18 -5.43 2.04
CA GLU A 143 -12.15 -6.46 1.67
C GLU A 143 -13.58 -5.90 1.64
N GLY A 144 -13.92 -5.03 2.59
CA GLY A 144 -15.21 -4.34 2.61
C GLY A 144 -15.40 -3.45 1.38
N ARG A 145 -14.38 -2.65 1.02
CA ARG A 145 -14.41 -1.81 -0.19
C ARG A 145 -14.49 -2.63 -1.47
N GLN A 146 -13.82 -3.77 -1.53
CA GLN A 146 -13.88 -4.67 -2.68
C GLN A 146 -15.27 -5.28 -2.85
N LYS A 147 -15.87 -5.76 -1.76
CA LYS A 147 -17.25 -6.27 -1.76
C LYS A 147 -18.25 -5.21 -2.23
N ILE A 148 -18.11 -3.96 -1.76
CA ILE A 148 -18.96 -2.84 -2.21
C ILE A 148 -18.78 -2.54 -3.70
N ARG A 149 -17.54 -2.60 -4.23
CA ARG A 149 -17.27 -2.41 -5.66
C ARG A 149 -17.90 -3.52 -6.49
N GLU A 150 -17.74 -4.77 -6.08
CA GLU A 150 -18.36 -5.92 -6.74
C GLU A 150 -19.89 -5.84 -6.73
N GLU A 151 -20.50 -5.41 -5.62
CA GLU A 151 -21.95 -5.20 -5.55
C GLU A 151 -22.41 -4.09 -6.50
N LYS A 152 -21.65 -2.99 -6.58
CA LYS A 152 -21.91 -1.90 -7.53
C LYS A 152 -21.80 -2.37 -8.98
N ASP A 153 -20.81 -3.21 -9.29
CA ASP A 153 -20.63 -3.77 -10.63
C ASP A 153 -21.76 -4.73 -11.01
N LYS A 154 -22.18 -5.61 -10.09
CA LYS A 154 -23.35 -6.49 -10.28
C LYS A 154 -24.63 -5.68 -10.50
N SER A 155 -24.81 -4.59 -9.75
CA SER A 155 -25.94 -3.68 -9.94
C SER A 155 -25.94 -3.02 -11.32
N LYS A 156 -24.77 -2.56 -11.79
CA LYS A 156 -24.59 -2.00 -13.15
C LYS A 156 -24.83 -3.05 -14.24
N GLU A 157 -24.36 -4.28 -14.04
CA GLU A 157 -24.61 -5.38 -14.97
C GLU A 157 -26.11 -5.66 -15.12
N LEU A 158 -26.82 -5.81 -14.00
CA LEU A 158 -28.27 -5.98 -13.99
C LEU A 158 -28.99 -4.79 -14.62
N HIS A 159 -28.52 -3.58 -14.38
CA HIS A 159 -29.05 -2.37 -15.01
C HIS A 159 -28.88 -2.42 -16.53
N ALA A 160 -27.69 -2.76 -17.03
CA ALA A 160 -27.42 -2.89 -18.46
C ALA A 160 -28.29 -3.97 -19.12
N ILE A 161 -28.49 -5.12 -18.45
CA ILE A 161 -29.40 -6.17 -18.90
C ILE A 161 -30.85 -5.65 -18.97
N LYS A 162 -31.32 -4.99 -17.90
CA LYS A 162 -32.68 -4.43 -17.85
C LYS A 162 -32.91 -3.41 -18.96
N GLU A 163 -31.99 -2.45 -19.15
CA GLU A 163 -32.11 -1.45 -20.22
C GLU A 163 -32.12 -2.05 -21.62
N ARG A 164 -31.37 -3.14 -21.85
CA ARG A 164 -31.30 -3.81 -23.14
C ARG A 164 -32.60 -4.53 -23.52
N TYR A 165 -33.25 -5.21 -22.57
CA TYR A 165 -34.42 -6.05 -22.86
C TYR A 165 -35.77 -5.38 -22.54
N LEU A 166 -35.84 -4.59 -21.48
CA LEU A 166 -37.08 -3.90 -21.08
C LEU A 166 -37.21 -2.52 -21.72
N GLY A 167 -36.14 -2.04 -22.38
CA GLY A 167 -36.06 -0.70 -22.94
C GLY A 167 -35.80 0.35 -21.88
N GLY A 168 -34.72 1.12 -22.04
CA GLY A 168 -34.40 2.28 -21.22
C GLY A 168 -34.67 3.60 -21.95
N ILE A 169 -34.98 4.66 -21.19
CA ILE A 169 -34.95 6.03 -21.71
C ILE A 169 -33.49 6.38 -21.97
N LYS A 170 -33.05 6.31 -23.24
CA LYS A 170 -31.70 6.72 -23.62
C LYS A 170 -31.53 8.20 -23.28
N LYS A 171 -30.71 8.51 -22.27
CA LYS A 171 -30.29 9.89 -22.01
C LYS A 171 -29.61 10.41 -23.26
N ARG A 172 -30.23 11.38 -23.95
CA ARG A 172 -29.62 12.03 -25.09
C ARG A 172 -28.35 12.72 -24.61
N ARG A 173 -27.24 12.56 -25.35
CA ARG A 173 -26.04 13.37 -25.13
C ARG A 173 -26.47 14.84 -25.18
N ARG A 174 -26.15 15.60 -24.12
CA ARG A 174 -26.39 17.04 -24.10
C ARG A 174 -25.60 17.62 -25.28
N THR A 175 -26.32 18.00 -26.33
CA THR A 175 -25.70 18.67 -27.48
C THR A 175 -25.39 20.07 -26.99
N ARG A 176 -24.11 20.37 -26.79
CA ARG A 176 -23.65 21.66 -26.26
C ARG A 176 -24.19 22.76 -27.19
N HIS A 177 -24.89 23.75 -26.63
CA HIS A 177 -25.40 24.87 -27.41
C HIS A 177 -24.31 25.91 -27.57
N LEU A 178 -24.20 26.51 -28.75
CA LEU A 178 -23.19 27.49 -29.13
C LEU A 178 -23.18 28.75 -28.22
N ASN A 179 -24.22 28.94 -27.40
CA ASN A 179 -24.44 30.08 -26.51
C ASN A 179 -23.97 29.86 -25.05
N ASP A 180 -23.40 28.70 -24.70
CA ASP A 180 -22.75 28.52 -23.40
C ASP A 180 -21.44 29.33 -23.39
N ARG A 181 -21.47 30.51 -22.75
CA ARG A 181 -20.41 31.54 -22.77
C ARG A 181 -19.13 31.18 -22.01
N GLU A 182 -18.99 29.95 -21.55
CA GLU A 182 -17.84 29.49 -20.79
C GLU A 182 -17.05 28.47 -21.62
N PHE A 183 -15.83 28.86 -22.01
CA PHE A 183 -14.92 27.96 -22.71
C PHE A 183 -14.35 26.95 -21.72
N VAL A 184 -14.94 25.75 -21.68
CA VAL A 184 -14.41 24.62 -20.90
C VAL A 184 -13.35 23.91 -21.73
N PHE A 185 -12.09 24.03 -21.32
CA PHE A 185 -10.94 23.43 -22.00
C PHE A 185 -10.71 21.95 -21.65
N GLU A 186 -11.30 21.48 -20.55
CA GLU A 186 -11.16 20.11 -20.09
C GLU A 186 -12.35 19.23 -20.49
N TRP A 187 -12.10 17.92 -20.60
CA TRP A 187 -13.15 16.93 -20.76
C TRP A 187 -13.77 16.62 -19.40
N ASP A 188 -15.10 16.59 -19.32
CA ASP A 188 -15.79 16.16 -18.10
C ASP A 188 -15.60 14.65 -17.90
N ALA A 189 -15.39 14.21 -16.66
CA ALA A 189 -15.29 12.79 -16.32
C ALA A 189 -16.59 12.01 -16.61
N SER A 190 -17.74 12.71 -16.74
CA SER A 190 -18.98 12.11 -17.22
C SER A 190 -18.92 11.65 -18.69
N GLU A 191 -17.94 12.11 -19.45
CA GLU A 191 -17.68 11.71 -20.84
C GLU A 191 -16.73 10.50 -20.96
N ASP A 192 -16.20 10.00 -19.84
CA ASP A 192 -15.41 8.77 -19.79
C ASP A 192 -16.27 7.54 -20.12
N THR A 193 -15.76 6.71 -21.02
CA THR A 193 -16.44 5.51 -21.52
C THR A 193 -15.82 4.21 -21.00
N SER A 194 -14.68 4.28 -20.31
CA SER A 194 -13.94 3.11 -19.81
C SER A 194 -14.50 2.51 -18.52
N ILE A 195 -15.60 3.06 -17.99
CA ILE A 195 -16.21 2.66 -16.72
C ILE A 195 -17.04 1.38 -16.91
N ASP A 196 -16.38 0.25 -16.99
CA ASP A 196 -17.03 -1.05 -17.12
C ASP A 196 -17.52 -1.64 -15.79
N TYR A 197 -18.40 -2.62 -15.86
CA TYR A 197 -18.79 -3.48 -14.72
C TYR A 197 -18.12 -4.85 -14.79
N ASN A 198 -17.87 -5.36 -15.99
CA ASN A 198 -17.32 -6.69 -16.18
C ASN A 198 -15.80 -6.68 -15.92
N PRO A 199 -15.27 -7.53 -15.02
CA PRO A 199 -13.85 -7.57 -14.68
C PRO A 199 -12.95 -7.85 -15.90
N LEU A 200 -13.43 -8.61 -16.90
CA LEU A 200 -12.67 -8.88 -18.13
C LEU A 200 -12.37 -7.62 -18.95
N TYR A 201 -13.23 -6.61 -18.87
CA TYR A 201 -13.06 -5.34 -19.58
C TYR A 201 -12.41 -4.26 -18.72
N LYS A 202 -12.42 -4.41 -17.38
CA LYS A 202 -11.64 -3.56 -16.46
C LYS A 202 -10.16 -3.93 -16.47
N GLU A 203 -9.87 -5.22 -16.32
CA GLU A 203 -8.53 -5.78 -16.29
C GLU A 203 -8.20 -6.40 -17.64
N GLN A 204 -8.27 -5.60 -18.70
CA GLN A 204 -7.95 -6.07 -20.04
C GLN A 204 -6.50 -6.54 -20.06
N GLN A 205 -6.31 -7.81 -20.44
CA GLN A 205 -4.98 -8.37 -20.62
C GLN A 205 -4.24 -7.56 -21.69
N ARG A 206 -3.23 -6.79 -21.25
CA ARG A 206 -2.38 -6.04 -22.16
C ARG A 206 -1.62 -6.99 -23.07
N VAL A 207 -1.53 -6.63 -24.34
CA VAL A 207 -0.87 -7.45 -25.36
C VAL A 207 0.61 -7.62 -25.01
N GLN A 208 1.02 -8.85 -24.74
CA GLN A 208 2.42 -9.20 -24.56
C GLN A 208 3.00 -9.58 -25.92
N LEU A 209 3.56 -8.60 -26.64
CA LEU A 209 4.12 -8.73 -27.99
C LEU A 209 5.37 -9.65 -28.02
N LEU A 210 5.17 -10.96 -27.82
CA LEU A 210 6.18 -12.01 -27.70
C LEU A 210 7.30 -11.72 -26.67
N GLY A 211 7.02 -10.86 -25.68
CA GLY A 211 8.03 -10.42 -24.70
C GLY A 211 9.13 -9.53 -25.29
N ARG A 212 9.00 -9.08 -26.54
CA ARG A 212 10.04 -8.32 -27.26
C ARG A 212 9.57 -6.97 -27.78
N GLY A 213 8.28 -6.84 -28.10
CA GLY A 213 7.66 -5.57 -28.46
C GLY A 213 7.21 -4.79 -27.23
N PHE A 214 7.21 -3.46 -27.35
CA PHE A 214 6.83 -2.51 -26.31
C PHE A 214 5.80 -1.52 -26.86
N ILE A 215 4.98 -0.97 -25.97
CA ILE A 215 3.99 0.06 -26.30
C ILE A 215 4.73 1.35 -26.64
N ALA A 216 4.31 2.02 -27.71
CA ALA A 216 4.93 3.26 -28.17
C ALA A 216 4.73 4.41 -27.15
N GLY A 217 5.73 5.28 -27.03
CA GLY A 217 5.68 6.49 -26.19
C GLY A 217 5.95 6.27 -24.69
N ILE A 218 5.81 5.04 -24.18
CA ILE A 218 6.08 4.71 -22.77
C ILE A 218 7.55 4.29 -22.63
N ASP A 219 8.24 4.70 -21.56
CA ASP A 219 9.65 4.34 -21.32
C ASP A 219 9.81 2.81 -21.22
N LEU A 220 10.73 2.26 -22.02
CA LEU A 220 11.09 0.85 -22.02
C LEU A 220 11.58 0.36 -20.65
N LYS A 221 12.23 1.23 -19.87
CA LYS A 221 12.72 0.90 -18.52
C LYS A 221 11.59 0.79 -17.51
N GLN A 222 10.47 1.49 -17.74
CA GLN A 222 9.24 1.37 -16.95
C GLN A 222 8.40 0.17 -17.40
N GLN A 223 8.31 -0.08 -18.71
CA GLN A 223 7.53 -1.19 -19.24
C GLN A 223 8.10 -2.56 -18.88
N LYS A 224 9.43 -2.74 -18.91
CA LYS A 224 10.08 -4.03 -18.60
C LYS A 224 9.72 -4.62 -17.23
N PRO A 225 9.74 -3.88 -16.11
CA PRO A 225 9.33 -4.41 -14.81
C PRO A 225 7.81 -4.58 -14.68
N GLU A 226 7.00 -3.74 -15.32
CA GLU A 226 5.53 -3.85 -15.33
C GLU A 226 5.03 -5.00 -16.22
N GLN A 227 5.85 -5.44 -17.18
CA GLN A 227 5.53 -6.55 -18.06
C GLN A 227 5.41 -7.87 -17.28
N SER A 228 4.38 -8.66 -17.63
CA SER A 228 4.22 -10.01 -17.11
C SER A 228 5.47 -10.86 -17.37
N ARG A 229 5.94 -11.55 -16.33
CA ARG A 229 7.15 -12.39 -16.36
C ARG A 229 7.01 -13.67 -17.21
N PHE A 230 5.82 -13.94 -17.73
CA PHE A 230 5.50 -15.15 -18.49
C PHE A 230 6.55 -15.51 -19.56
N TYR A 231 6.93 -14.56 -20.42
CA TYR A 231 7.93 -14.81 -21.46
C TYR A 231 9.36 -14.94 -20.93
N GLY A 232 9.67 -14.35 -19.77
CA GLY A 232 10.96 -14.54 -19.09
C GLY A 232 11.14 -16.00 -18.68
N ASP A 233 10.17 -16.53 -17.94
CA ASP A 233 10.16 -17.92 -17.47
C ASP A 233 10.10 -18.91 -18.65
N LEU A 234 9.33 -18.57 -19.70
CA LEU A 234 9.22 -19.38 -20.91
C LEU A 234 10.56 -19.47 -21.66
N MET A 235 11.27 -18.35 -21.78
CA MET A 235 12.59 -18.30 -22.44
C MET A 235 13.63 -19.04 -21.62
N GLU A 236 13.60 -18.95 -20.29
CA GLU A 236 14.50 -19.70 -19.43
C GLU A 236 14.28 -21.23 -19.53
N LYS A 237 13.03 -21.68 -19.62
CA LYS A 237 12.69 -23.10 -19.77
C LYS A 237 13.05 -23.67 -21.15
N ARG A 238 12.89 -22.88 -22.23
CA ARG A 238 13.05 -23.36 -23.61
C ARG A 238 14.47 -23.25 -24.17
N ARG A 239 15.30 -22.32 -23.67
CA ARG A 239 16.63 -22.07 -24.22
C ARG A 239 17.63 -23.16 -23.86
N THR A 240 18.47 -23.51 -24.82
CA THR A 240 19.69 -24.30 -24.59
C THR A 240 20.72 -23.52 -23.76
N LEU A 241 21.68 -24.20 -23.15
CA LEU A 241 22.76 -23.55 -22.39
C LEU A 241 23.52 -22.51 -23.22
N LYS A 242 23.86 -22.84 -24.47
CA LYS A 242 24.55 -21.92 -25.39
C LYS A 242 23.74 -20.66 -25.70
N GLU A 243 22.43 -20.79 -25.90
CA GLU A 243 21.54 -19.64 -26.12
C GLU A 243 21.37 -18.78 -24.87
N LYS A 244 21.36 -19.39 -23.67
CA LYS A 244 21.35 -18.66 -22.40
C LYS A 244 22.60 -17.81 -22.25
N GLU A 245 23.78 -18.38 -22.51
CA GLU A 245 25.06 -17.65 -22.47
C GLU A 245 25.11 -16.51 -23.50
N GLN A 246 24.61 -16.73 -24.72
CA GLN A 246 24.54 -15.67 -25.75
C GLN A 246 23.61 -14.52 -25.34
N GLU A 247 22.43 -14.82 -24.78
CA GLU A 247 21.53 -13.78 -24.29
C GLU A 247 22.14 -13.05 -23.09
N GLU A 248 22.77 -13.76 -22.16
CA GLU A 248 23.42 -13.15 -21.00
C GLU A 248 24.54 -12.19 -21.46
N ALA A 249 25.36 -12.61 -22.42
CA ALA A 249 26.38 -11.75 -23.01
C ALA A 249 25.78 -10.50 -23.68
N ARG A 250 24.65 -10.65 -24.39
CA ARG A 250 23.90 -9.52 -24.97
C ARG A 250 23.39 -8.57 -23.89
N LEU A 251 22.76 -9.10 -22.84
CA LEU A 251 22.24 -8.34 -21.72
C LEU A 251 23.36 -7.64 -20.96
N ARG A 252 24.51 -8.28 -20.77
CA ARG A 252 25.70 -7.66 -20.16
C ARG A 252 26.22 -6.48 -20.99
N LYS A 253 26.28 -6.62 -22.32
CA LYS A 253 26.65 -5.51 -23.23
C LYS A 253 25.62 -4.37 -23.15
N LEU A 254 24.33 -4.68 -23.11
CA LEU A 254 23.27 -3.68 -22.98
C LEU A 254 23.35 -2.95 -21.63
N ARG A 255 23.49 -3.68 -20.52
CA ARG A 255 23.69 -3.13 -19.17
C ARG A 255 24.91 -2.21 -19.11
N LYS A 256 26.01 -2.58 -19.78
CA LYS A 256 27.20 -1.72 -19.88
C LYS A 256 26.92 -0.43 -20.64
N LYS A 257 26.18 -0.48 -21.74
CA LYS A 257 25.74 0.73 -22.48
C LYS A 257 24.82 1.60 -21.64
N GLU A 258 23.85 1.00 -20.96
CA GLU A 258 22.92 1.70 -20.06
C GLU A 258 23.67 2.34 -18.88
N ALA A 259 24.63 1.64 -18.27
CA ALA A 259 25.46 2.18 -17.20
C ALA A 259 26.33 3.35 -17.67
N LYS A 260 26.93 3.24 -18.88
CA LYS A 260 27.68 4.35 -19.48
C LYS A 260 26.78 5.56 -19.72
N GLN A 261 25.62 5.36 -20.34
CA GLN A 261 24.66 6.45 -20.56
C GLN A 261 24.26 7.11 -19.23
N ARG A 262 23.91 6.30 -18.21
CA ARG A 262 23.58 6.81 -16.87
C ARG A 262 24.73 7.60 -16.24
N TRP A 263 25.98 7.21 -16.48
CA TRP A 263 27.16 7.92 -15.99
C TRP A 263 27.37 9.26 -16.70
N ASP A 264 27.21 9.30 -18.02
CA ASP A 264 27.38 10.52 -18.81
C ASP A 264 26.23 11.51 -18.51
N ASP A 265 25.00 11.02 -18.34
CA ASP A 265 23.79 11.82 -18.08
C ASP A 265 23.54 12.08 -16.58
N ARG A 266 24.52 11.85 -15.70
CA ARG A 266 24.39 12.16 -14.26
C ARG A 266 24.02 13.63 -14.06
N HIS A 267 23.24 13.89 -13.02
CA HIS A 267 22.97 15.25 -12.57
C HIS A 267 24.26 15.91 -12.07
N TRP A 268 24.43 17.21 -12.31
CA TRP A 268 25.66 17.94 -11.98
C TRP A 268 26.06 17.81 -10.50
N SER A 269 25.08 17.68 -9.59
CA SER A 269 25.35 17.50 -8.15
C SER A 269 26.19 16.26 -7.82
N GLN A 270 26.17 15.23 -8.66
CA GLN A 270 26.94 13.99 -8.50
C GLN A 270 28.23 13.97 -9.32
N LYS A 271 28.46 14.99 -10.15
CA LYS A 271 29.65 15.12 -10.99
C LYS A 271 30.73 15.92 -10.27
N LYS A 272 31.98 15.75 -10.66
CA LYS A 272 33.08 16.66 -10.27
C LYS A 272 33.15 17.87 -11.19
N LEU A 273 33.90 18.91 -10.82
CA LEU A 273 33.98 20.15 -11.58
C LEU A 273 34.68 19.98 -12.94
N ASP A 274 35.72 19.17 -13.00
CA ASP A 274 36.51 18.82 -14.18
C ASP A 274 35.72 17.96 -15.19
N GLU A 275 34.74 17.19 -14.71
CA GLU A 275 33.85 16.37 -15.53
C GLU A 275 32.64 17.15 -16.10
N MET A 276 32.48 18.44 -15.77
CA MET A 276 31.32 19.24 -16.18
C MET A 276 31.38 19.63 -17.66
N THR A 277 30.37 19.21 -18.42
CA THR A 277 30.19 19.62 -19.82
C THR A 277 29.36 20.91 -19.94
N ASP A 278 29.36 21.56 -21.10
CA ASP A 278 28.51 22.73 -21.37
C ASP A 278 27.01 22.42 -21.22
N ARG A 279 26.60 21.18 -21.52
CA ARG A 279 25.23 20.70 -21.28
C ARG A 279 24.92 20.72 -19.78
N ASP A 280 25.84 20.23 -18.95
CA ASP A 280 25.66 20.20 -17.51
C ASP A 280 25.62 21.62 -16.92
N TRP A 281 26.43 22.55 -17.46
CA TRP A 281 26.38 23.96 -17.09
C TRP A 281 25.07 24.65 -17.51
N ARG A 282 24.45 24.21 -18.61
CA ARG A 282 23.12 24.69 -18.99
C ARG A 282 22.06 24.18 -18.01
N ILE A 283 22.07 22.89 -17.69
CA ILE A 283 21.15 22.29 -16.69
C ILE A 283 21.34 22.98 -15.33
N PHE A 284 22.58 23.19 -14.90
CA PHE A 284 22.89 23.94 -13.68
C PHE A 284 22.24 25.33 -13.67
N ARG A 285 22.29 26.06 -14.78
CA ARG A 285 21.65 27.37 -14.90
C ARG A 285 20.12 27.27 -14.91
N GLU A 286 19.55 26.25 -15.57
CA GLU A 286 18.11 25.98 -15.57
C GLU A 286 17.60 25.67 -14.15
N ASP A 287 18.29 24.78 -13.42
CA ASP A 287 17.91 24.38 -12.05
C ASP A 287 17.93 25.56 -11.05
N TYR A 288 18.86 26.50 -11.24
CA TYR A 288 18.97 27.71 -10.43
C TYR A 288 18.23 28.92 -11.02
N SER A 289 17.47 28.75 -12.11
CA SER A 289 16.74 29.82 -12.80
C SER A 289 17.61 31.02 -13.21
N ILE A 290 18.84 30.75 -13.65
CA ILE A 290 19.81 31.76 -14.06
C ILE A 290 19.80 31.91 -15.58
N THR A 291 19.32 33.04 -16.08
CA THR A 291 19.47 33.42 -17.49
C THR A 291 20.60 34.42 -17.66
N THR A 292 21.42 34.27 -18.69
CA THR A 292 22.56 35.15 -18.93
C THR A 292 22.55 35.69 -20.36
N LYS A 293 23.00 36.94 -20.53
CA LYS A 293 23.18 37.60 -21.83
C LYS A 293 24.62 38.12 -21.91
N GLY A 294 25.27 37.90 -23.04
CA GLY A 294 26.66 38.32 -23.28
C GLY A 294 27.53 37.21 -23.87
N GLY A 295 28.65 37.59 -24.48
CA GLY A 295 29.62 36.65 -25.04
C GLY A 295 30.54 36.05 -23.97
N LYS A 296 30.96 34.79 -24.19
CA LYS A 296 31.98 34.06 -23.41
C LYS A 296 31.79 34.21 -21.90
N ILE A 297 30.63 33.79 -21.41
CA ILE A 297 30.29 33.92 -19.98
C ILE A 297 30.99 32.81 -19.20
N PRO A 298 31.75 33.13 -18.14
CA PRO A 298 32.42 32.12 -17.32
C PRO A 298 31.41 31.17 -16.64
N ASN A 299 31.89 29.96 -16.36
CA ASN A 299 31.08 28.95 -15.68
C ASN A 299 30.71 29.39 -14.27
N PRO A 300 29.46 29.14 -13.84
CA PRO A 300 29.01 29.51 -12.51
C PRO A 300 29.67 28.65 -11.42
N ILE A 301 29.70 29.17 -10.19
CA ILE A 301 30.26 28.47 -9.03
C ILE A 301 29.28 27.38 -8.56
N ARG A 302 29.78 26.15 -8.41
CA ARG A 302 28.99 25.01 -7.90
C ARG A 302 28.92 24.95 -6.38
N SER A 303 30.03 25.21 -5.72
CA SER A 303 30.14 25.28 -4.26
C SER A 303 31.27 26.24 -3.93
N TRP A 304 31.32 26.78 -2.72
CA TRP A 304 32.45 27.64 -2.32
C TRP A 304 33.79 26.91 -2.42
N LYS A 305 33.82 25.61 -2.12
CA LYS A 305 35.02 24.78 -2.19
C LYS A 305 35.49 24.53 -3.62
N ASP A 306 34.57 24.44 -4.58
CA ASP A 306 34.88 24.30 -6.00
C ASP A 306 35.22 25.65 -6.67
N SER A 307 35.18 26.76 -5.92
CA SER A 307 35.48 28.08 -6.47
C SER A 307 36.98 28.36 -6.47
N SER A 308 37.43 29.19 -7.43
CA SER A 308 38.81 29.69 -7.50
C SER A 308 39.06 30.90 -6.58
N LEU A 309 38.34 31.01 -5.46
CA LEU A 309 38.50 32.10 -4.51
C LEU A 309 39.71 31.89 -3.59
N PRO A 310 40.40 32.96 -3.17
CA PRO A 310 41.51 32.86 -2.22
C PRO A 310 41.08 32.23 -0.87
N PRO A 311 41.96 31.47 -0.19
CA PRO A 311 41.61 30.78 1.05
C PRO A 311 41.09 31.69 2.17
N HIS A 312 41.67 32.88 2.33
CA HIS A 312 41.23 33.85 3.34
C HIS A 312 39.83 34.38 3.08
N ILE A 313 39.43 34.52 1.81
CA ILE A 313 38.06 34.92 1.44
C ILE A 313 37.07 33.79 1.75
N LEU A 314 37.43 32.55 1.44
CA LEU A 314 36.61 31.38 1.76
C LEU A 314 36.40 31.23 3.27
N GLU A 315 37.43 31.50 4.08
CA GLU A 315 37.34 31.47 5.54
C GLU A 315 36.37 32.54 6.08
N VAL A 316 36.40 33.76 5.51
CA VAL A 316 35.46 34.82 5.88
C VAL A 316 34.03 34.45 5.48
N ILE A 317 33.83 33.88 4.29
CA ILE A 317 32.51 33.42 3.82
C ILE A 317 31.94 32.36 4.77
N ASP A 318 32.76 31.40 5.18
CA ASP A 318 32.38 30.33 6.11
C ASP A 318 32.07 30.87 7.52
N LYS A 319 32.91 31.77 8.05
CA LYS A 319 32.69 32.46 9.34
C LYS A 319 31.42 33.31 9.36
N CYS A 320 31.08 33.94 8.23
CA CYS A 320 29.83 34.70 8.09
C CYS A 320 28.60 33.78 7.92
N GLY A 321 28.76 32.46 7.81
CA GLY A 321 27.67 31.49 7.76
C GLY A 321 27.07 31.28 6.37
N TYR A 322 27.71 31.75 5.29
CA TYR A 322 27.24 31.55 3.92
C TYR A 322 27.59 30.14 3.43
N LYS A 323 26.77 29.14 3.76
CA LYS A 323 27.04 27.73 3.46
C LYS A 323 27.12 27.42 1.96
N GLU A 324 26.24 28.00 1.15
CA GLU A 324 26.11 27.75 -0.28
C GLU A 324 25.91 29.08 -1.03
N PRO A 325 26.50 29.27 -2.23
CA PRO A 325 26.28 30.48 -3.00
C PRO A 325 24.84 30.55 -3.52
N THR A 326 24.24 31.74 -3.52
CA THR A 326 22.90 31.97 -4.10
C THR A 326 22.97 32.04 -5.63
N PRO A 327 21.86 31.86 -6.37
CA PRO A 327 21.87 31.84 -7.84
C PRO A 327 22.60 33.04 -8.49
N ILE A 328 22.35 34.26 -7.99
CA ILE A 328 23.02 35.45 -8.50
C ILE A 328 24.52 35.46 -8.17
N GLN A 329 24.92 35.00 -6.98
CA GLN A 329 26.33 34.90 -6.58
C GLN A 329 27.09 33.89 -7.45
N ARG A 330 26.48 32.73 -7.73
CA ARG A 330 27.07 31.66 -8.54
C ARG A 330 27.54 32.16 -9.89
N GLN A 331 26.76 33.01 -10.55
CA GLN A 331 27.06 33.49 -11.90
C GLN A 331 27.74 34.86 -11.92
N ALA A 332 27.39 35.78 -11.01
CA ALA A 332 27.96 37.13 -10.99
C ALA A 332 29.40 37.16 -10.49
N ILE A 333 29.76 36.34 -9.49
CA ILE A 333 31.13 36.35 -8.93
C ILE A 333 32.17 36.00 -10.01
N PRO A 334 32.03 34.91 -10.79
CA PRO A 334 32.99 34.61 -11.87
C PRO A 334 33.10 35.70 -12.94
N ILE A 335 31.99 36.35 -13.30
CA ILE A 335 32.00 37.47 -14.26
C ILE A 335 32.75 38.66 -13.67
N GLY A 336 32.48 38.96 -12.39
CA GLY A 336 33.10 40.07 -11.69
C GLY A 336 34.60 39.89 -11.60
N LEU A 337 35.07 38.66 -11.32
CA LEU A 337 36.49 38.31 -11.23
C LEU A 337 37.26 38.59 -12.53
N GLN A 338 36.57 38.64 -13.68
CA GLN A 338 37.14 39.00 -14.98
C GLN A 338 37.15 40.53 -15.24
N ASN A 339 36.78 41.37 -14.26
CA ASN A 339 36.62 42.82 -14.41
C ASN A 339 35.61 43.19 -15.53
N ARG A 340 34.53 42.42 -15.66
CA ARG A 340 33.45 42.70 -16.60
C ARG A 340 32.26 43.34 -15.89
N ASP A 341 31.61 44.26 -16.57
CA ASP A 341 30.38 44.88 -16.10
C ASP A 341 29.22 43.88 -16.05
N ILE A 342 28.37 44.00 -15.03
CA ILE A 342 27.27 43.07 -14.76
C ILE A 342 26.00 43.86 -14.50
N ILE A 343 24.92 43.44 -15.15
CA ILE A 343 23.55 43.86 -14.80
C ILE A 343 22.86 42.67 -14.14
N GLY A 344 22.66 42.74 -12.83
CA GLY A 344 22.01 41.70 -12.03
C GLY A 344 20.52 41.94 -11.83
N VAL A 345 19.69 41.24 -12.60
CA VAL A 345 18.22 41.25 -12.45
C VAL A 345 17.81 40.17 -11.45
N SER A 346 17.57 40.56 -10.21
CA SER A 346 16.98 39.70 -9.17
C SER A 346 16.31 40.57 -8.09
N GLU A 347 15.58 39.99 -7.15
CA GLU A 347 14.90 40.74 -6.08
C GLU A 347 15.80 40.97 -4.86
N THR A 348 15.45 41.92 -3.99
CA THR A 348 16.13 42.12 -2.70
C THR A 348 15.97 40.85 -1.84
N GLY A 349 17.04 40.42 -1.16
CA GLY A 349 17.07 39.13 -0.44
C GLY A 349 17.65 37.97 -1.25
N SER A 350 17.85 38.11 -2.56
CA SER A 350 18.51 37.08 -3.41
C SER A 350 20.03 36.95 -3.21
N GLY A 351 20.63 37.75 -2.32
CA GLY A 351 22.06 37.71 -2.04
C GLY A 351 22.94 38.56 -2.98
N LYS A 352 22.35 39.55 -3.68
CA LYS A 352 23.10 40.51 -4.53
C LYS A 352 24.26 41.18 -3.80
N THR A 353 24.07 41.52 -2.52
CA THR A 353 25.07 42.23 -1.71
C THR A 353 26.39 41.49 -1.62
N ALA A 354 26.35 40.21 -1.24
CA ALA A 354 27.56 39.41 -1.18
C ALA A 354 28.15 39.13 -2.59
N ALA A 355 27.33 39.07 -3.64
CA ALA A 355 27.82 38.83 -5.00
C ALA A 355 28.81 39.92 -5.47
N PHE A 356 28.50 41.20 -5.21
CA PHE A 356 29.40 42.30 -5.57
C PHE A 356 30.53 42.49 -4.54
N LEU A 357 30.24 42.30 -3.24
CA LEU A 357 31.25 42.47 -2.18
C LEU A 357 32.37 41.45 -2.27
N ILE A 358 32.07 40.17 -2.55
CA ILE A 358 33.10 39.13 -2.67
C ILE A 358 34.10 39.50 -3.77
N ARG A 359 33.62 40.02 -4.91
CA ARG A 359 34.52 40.49 -5.96
C ARG A 359 35.43 41.61 -5.47
N LEU A 360 34.86 42.61 -4.80
CA LEU A 360 35.61 43.76 -4.28
C LEU A 360 36.67 43.33 -3.27
N LEU A 361 36.31 42.46 -2.32
CA LEU A 361 37.22 41.96 -1.30
C LEU A 361 38.39 41.16 -1.90
N VAL A 362 38.12 40.30 -2.89
CA VAL A 362 39.18 39.59 -3.62
C VAL A 362 40.13 40.58 -4.28
N TRP A 363 39.61 41.63 -4.92
CA TRP A 363 40.45 42.63 -5.57
C TRP A 363 41.32 43.39 -4.56
N ILE A 364 40.73 43.98 -3.51
CA ILE A 364 41.47 44.78 -2.52
C ILE A 364 42.55 43.94 -1.80
N THR A 365 42.21 42.73 -1.38
CA THR A 365 43.13 41.90 -0.57
C THR A 365 44.27 41.28 -1.38
N THR A 366 44.18 41.28 -2.72
CA THR A 366 45.24 40.78 -3.60
C THR A 366 46.16 41.88 -4.12
N LEU A 367 45.85 43.16 -3.84
CA LEU A 367 46.75 44.25 -4.17
C LEU A 367 48.06 44.12 -3.38
N PRO A 368 49.21 44.33 -4.03
CA PRO A 368 50.49 44.34 -3.34
C PRO A 368 50.48 45.46 -2.29
N LYS A 369 50.95 45.15 -1.09
CA LYS A 369 51.12 46.15 -0.03
C LYS A 369 52.15 47.17 -0.54
N ILE A 370 51.71 48.40 -0.78
CA ILE A 370 52.63 49.51 -1.06
C ILE A 370 53.27 49.92 0.26
N ASP A 371 54.59 49.87 0.32
CA ASP A 371 55.36 50.41 1.43
C ASP A 371 55.33 51.95 1.34
N ARG A 372 54.44 52.55 2.14
CA ARG A 372 54.31 53.99 2.47
C ARG A 372 54.13 54.97 1.29
N ILE A 373 52.98 55.63 1.25
CA ILE A 373 52.84 57.10 1.29
C ILE A 373 51.44 57.42 1.85
N GLU A 374 51.42 58.31 2.84
CA GLU A 374 50.24 58.82 3.54
C GLU A 374 49.59 59.93 2.69
N GLU A 375 48.62 59.57 1.86
CA GLU A 375 47.59 60.50 1.40
C GLU A 375 46.26 59.75 1.49
N SER A 376 45.37 60.25 2.33
CA SER A 376 44.08 59.62 2.61
C SER A 376 43.13 59.81 1.41
N ASP A 377 43.37 59.05 0.34
CA ASP A 377 42.46 58.97 -0.80
C ASP A 377 41.17 58.27 -0.37
N GLN A 378 40.16 59.06 -0.01
CA GLN A 378 38.81 58.58 0.26
C GLN A 378 38.04 58.40 -1.06
N ALA A 379 38.01 57.17 -1.59
CA ALA A 379 37.20 56.79 -2.75
C ALA A 379 37.28 55.27 -2.97
N LEU A 380 36.27 54.48 -3.36
CA LEU A 380 34.93 54.74 -3.92
C LEU A 380 34.05 53.50 -3.65
N MET A 381 32.94 53.66 -2.93
CA MET A 381 31.77 52.80 -3.14
C MET A 381 30.50 53.58 -2.83
N LEU A 382 29.82 54.08 -3.86
CA LEU A 382 28.52 54.71 -3.74
C LEU A 382 27.44 53.67 -4.04
N SER A 383 26.89 53.02 -3.01
CA SER A 383 25.70 52.18 -3.15
C SER A 383 24.46 52.98 -2.75
N SER A 384 23.65 53.41 -3.72
CA SER A 384 22.37 54.06 -3.45
C SER A 384 21.25 53.03 -3.35
N TRP A 385 20.55 53.00 -2.21
CA TRP A 385 19.33 52.22 -2.02
C TRP A 385 18.14 53.19 -1.92
N PRO A 386 17.07 53.01 -2.72
CA PRO A 386 15.83 53.75 -2.49
C PRO A 386 15.20 53.33 -1.15
N PRO A 387 14.53 54.24 -0.42
CA PRO A 387 13.86 53.91 0.83
C PRO A 387 12.76 52.85 0.60
N PRO A 388 12.49 51.99 1.58
CA PRO A 388 11.42 50.99 1.48
C PRO A 388 10.07 51.70 1.28
N VAL A 389 9.33 51.27 0.27
CA VAL A 389 7.94 51.70 0.06
C VAL A 389 7.10 51.02 1.14
N SER A 390 6.66 51.83 2.11
CA SER A 390 5.78 51.44 3.22
C SER A 390 4.35 51.17 2.77
#